data_AF-A0A2I0HH10-F1
#
_entry.id   AF-A0A2I0HH10-F1
#
_cell.length_a   1.000
_cell.length_b   1.000
_cell.length_c   1.000
_cell.angle_alpha   90.00
_cell.angle_beta   90.00
_cell.angle_gamma   90.00
#
_symmetry.space_group_name_H-M   'P 1'
#
loop_
_entity.id
_entity.type
_entity.pdbx_description
1 polymer ?
#
loop_
_entity_poly.entity_id
_entity_poly.type
_entity_poly.pdbx_seq_one_letter_code
_entity_poly.pdbx_strand_id
1 'polypeptide(L)' 'SSEKITSLPGQPPVSFQQHSGYITIDEKQHRALFYYFAEAETSPTSKPLVLWLNG' A
#
# COMPACT_ATOMS: atom_id res chain seq x y z
N SER A 1 10.87 1.25 -3.88
CA SER A 1 10.54 2.42 -3.04
C SER A 1 9.06 2.36 -2.68
N SER A 2 8.66 2.85 -1.50
CA SER A 2 7.24 3.02 -1.16
C SER A 2 6.79 4.38 -1.64
N GLU A 3 5.75 4.44 -2.48
CA GLU A 3 5.25 5.70 -3.03
C GLU A 3 3.93 6.08 -2.38
N LYS A 4 3.92 7.24 -1.72
CA LYS A 4 2.71 7.81 -1.13
C LYS A 4 1.77 8.24 -2.26
N ILE A 5 0.55 7.73 -2.23
CA ILE A 5 -0.51 8.13 -3.15
C ILE A 5 -1.16 9.40 -2.62
N THR A 6 -1.09 10.48 -3.39
CA THR A 6 -1.69 11.78 -3.03
C THR A 6 -3.17 11.85 -3.36
N SER A 7 -3.63 11.16 -4.41
CA SER A 7 -5.03 11.06 -4.80
C SER A 7 -5.24 9.87 -5.75
N LEU A 8 -6.47 9.34 -5.79
CA LEU A 8 -6.90 8.36 -6.79
C LEU A 8 -8.06 8.93 -7.63
N PRO A 9 -8.12 8.64 -8.94
CA PRO A 9 -9.24 9.06 -9.77
C PRO A 9 -10.58 8.56 -9.22
N GLY A 10 -11.52 9.49 -9.00
CA GLY A 10 -12.87 9.16 -8.49
C GLY A 10 -12.94 8.83 -6.99
N GLN A 11 -11.82 8.86 -6.25
CA GLN A 11 -11.83 8.68 -4.81
C GLN A 11 -12.35 9.96 -4.12
N PRO A 12 -13.38 9.86 -3.26
CA PRO A 12 -13.78 10.98 -2.40
C PRO A 12 -12.63 11.37 -1.44
N PRO A 13 -12.68 12.55 -0.79
CA PRO A 13 -11.69 12.93 0.20
C PRO A 13 -11.56 11.88 1.31
N VAL A 14 -10.33 11.45 1.58
CA VAL A 14 -9.98 10.51 2.65
C VAL A 14 -8.93 11.13 3.58
N SER A 15 -8.97 10.77 4.86
CA SER A 15 -8.04 11.26 5.88
C SER A 15 -6.86 10.32 6.14
N PHE A 16 -6.96 9.06 5.72
CA PHE A 16 -5.89 8.08 5.86
C PHE A 16 -4.82 8.23 4.78
N GLN A 17 -3.60 7.81 5.09
CA GLN A 17 -2.54 7.71 4.11
C GLN A 17 -2.60 6.38 3.37
N GLN A 18 -2.27 6.43 2.09
CA GLN A 18 -2.23 5.27 1.21
C GLN A 18 -0.92 5.29 0.44
N HIS A 19 -0.35 4.10 0.24
CA HIS A 19 0.91 3.89 -0.44
C HIS A 19 0.77 2.74 -1.43
N SER A 20 1.52 2.78 -2.52
CA SER A 20 1.66 1.64 -3.41
C SER A 20 3.07 1.54 -3.95
N GLY A 21 3.38 0.39 -4.54
CA GLY A 21 4.64 0.20 -5.22
C GLY A 21 4.89 -1.26 -5.56
N TYR A 22 6.14 -1.51 -5.94
CA TYR A 22 6.63 -2.84 -6.25
C TYR A 22 7.71 -3.24 -5.25
N ILE A 23 7.60 -4.46 -4.74
CA ILE A 23 8.64 -5.12 -3.95
C ILE A 23 9.29 -6.16 -4.85
N THR A 24 10.57 -5.95 -5.18
CA THR A 24 11.35 -6.94 -5.93
C THR A 24 11.53 -8.20 -5.07
N ILE A 25 11.10 -9.34 -5.59
CA ILE A 25 11.22 -10.66 -4.94
C ILE A 25 12.31 -11.51 -5.58
N ASP A 26 12.74 -11.18 -6.80
CA ASP A 26 13.87 -11.83 -7.47
C ASP A 26 14.49 -10.87 -8.50
N GLU A 27 15.69 -10.38 -8.22
CA GLU A 27 16.40 -9.47 -9.12
C GLU A 27 16.87 -10.17 -10.41
N LYS A 28 17.33 -11.43 -10.32
CA LYS A 28 17.87 -12.16 -11.48
C LYS A 28 16.77 -12.47 -12.49
N GLN A 29 15.58 -12.80 -12.00
CA GLN A 29 14.41 -13.09 -12.81
C GLN A 29 13.52 -11.86 -13.05
N HIS A 30 13.92 -10.68 -12.55
CA HIS A 30 13.15 -9.43 -12.66
C HIS A 30 11.70 -9.56 -12.17
N ARG A 31 11.48 -10.32 -11.09
CA ARG A 31 10.15 -10.53 -10.51
C ARG A 31 9.91 -9.54 -9.38
N ALA A 32 8.75 -8.90 -9.42
CA ALA A 32 8.29 -8.01 -8.37
C ALA A 32 6.80 -8.22 -8.08
N LEU A 33 6.41 -8.02 -6.82
CA LEU A 33 5.02 -8.01 -6.40
C LEU A 33 4.55 -6.59 -6.22
N PHE A 34 3.39 -6.28 -6.82
CA PHE A 34 2.68 -5.05 -6.54
C PHE A 34 2.01 -5.11 -5.16
N TYR A 35 1.98 -3.99 -4.45
CA TYR A 35 1.17 -3.83 -3.25
C TYR A 35 0.42 -2.48 -3.25
N TYR A 36 -0.70 -2.48 -2.53
CA TYR A 36 -1.44 -1.29 -2.13
C TYR A 36 -1.68 -1.37 -0.61
N PHE A 37 -1.24 -0.35 0.12
CA PHE A 37 -1.32 -0.26 1.57
C PHE A 37 -2.12 0.98 1.97
N ALA A 38 -3.24 0.77 2.67
CA ALA A 38 -4.01 1.83 3.30
C ALA A 38 -3.77 1.79 4.82
N GLU A 39 -3.30 2.90 5.39
CA GLU A 39 -3.13 3.04 6.83
C GLU A 39 -4.49 3.11 7.55
N ALA A 40 -4.50 2.76 8.84
CA ALA A 40 -5.71 2.95 9.64
C ALA A 40 -6.05 4.45 9.79
N GLU A 41 -7.33 4.80 9.69
CA GLU A 41 -7.80 6.19 9.78
C GLU A 41 -7.46 6.87 11.11
N THR A 42 -7.43 6.09 12.21
CA THR A 42 -7.21 6.62 13.57
C THR A 42 -6.03 5.96 14.24
N SER A 43 -5.09 6.79 14.71
CA SER A 43 -3.86 6.38 15.40
C SER A 43 -3.11 5.23 14.70
N PRO A 44 -2.72 5.38 13.41
CA PRO A 44 -2.21 4.29 12.57
C PRO A 44 -1.01 3.56 13.18
N THR A 45 -0.12 4.27 13.86
CA THR A 45 1.06 3.70 14.53
C THR A 45 0.74 2.76 15.70
N SER A 46 -0.49 2.81 16.23
CA SER A 46 -0.95 1.95 17.33
C SER A 46 -1.78 0.74 16.87
N LYS A 47 -2.12 0.66 15.58
CA LYS A 47 -2.99 -0.38 15.03
C LYS A 47 -2.17 -1.53 14.46
N PRO A 48 -2.69 -2.78 14.49
CA PRO A 48 -2.00 -3.92 13.91
C PRO A 48 -1.96 -3.82 12.37
N LEU A 49 -1.01 -4.54 11.77
CA LEU A 49 -0.94 -4.73 10.33
C LEU A 49 -1.75 -5.97 9.92
N VAL A 50 -2.57 -5.84 8.87
CA VAL A 50 -3.31 -6.95 8.26
C VAL A 50 -2.87 -7.11 6.81
N LEU A 51 -2.49 -8.33 6.43
CA LEU A 51 -2.19 -8.70 5.05
C LEU A 51 -3.40 -9.41 4.44
N TRP A 52 -3.93 -8.86 3.35
CA TRP A 52 -5.03 -9.46 2.60
C TRP A 52 -4.51 -10.13 1.32
N LEU A 53 -4.80 -11.41 1.13
CA LEU A 53 -4.43 -12.20 -0.05
C LEU A 53 -5.71 -12.80 -0.66
N ASN A 54 -5.97 -12.48 -1.92
CA ASN A 54 -7.03 -13.16 -2.70
C ASN A 54 -6.50 -14.46 -3.32
N GLY A 55 -7.40 -15.35 -3.70
CA GLY A 55 -7.12 -16.62 -4.38
C GLY A 55 -8.22 -17.02 -5.35
#